data_AF-A0A7J3JUH0-F1
#
_entry.id   AF-A0A7J3JUH0-F1
#
_cell.length_a   1.000
_cell.length_b   1.000
_cell.length_c   1.000
_cell.angle_alpha   90.00
_cell.angle_beta   90.00
_cell.angle_gamma   90.00
#
_symmetry.space_group_name_H-M   'P 1'
#
loop_
_entity.id
_entity.type
_entity.pdbx_description
1 polymer ?
#
loop_
_entity_poly.entity_id
_entity_poly.type
_entity_poly.pdbx_seq_one_letter_code
_entity_poly.pdbx_strand_id
1 'polypeptide(L)'
;GLSDVWNYFMLQTPRIVLASYSAFLAAELLDATVFAEIKKRVYRFELSVGSMVKFAMLRSLGTDVVNMFVDSLVFFPLAFAFLLPWEDVWGMVWYGTYAKVLLATLDTPWFIAFRLLTKDVRRVID
;
A
#
# COMPACT_ATOMS: atom_id res chain seq x y z
N GLY A 1 -26.22 24.59 14.21
CA GLY A 1 -26.76 24.96 12.89
C GLY A 1 -25.89 24.38 11.79
N LEU A 2 -26.35 24.38 10.53
CA LEU A 2 -25.60 23.86 9.38
C LEU A 2 -24.19 24.48 9.26
N SER A 3 -24.05 25.74 9.68
CA SER A 3 -22.78 26.49 9.77
C SER A 3 -21.75 25.89 10.72
N ASP A 4 -22.20 25.34 11.86
CA ASP A 4 -21.30 24.82 12.90
C ASP A 4 -20.69 23.49 12.48
N VAL A 5 -21.49 22.66 11.81
CA VAL A 5 -21.04 21.40 11.19
C VAL A 5 -20.05 21.70 10.07
N TRP A 6 -20.32 22.71 9.25
CA TRP A 6 -19.43 23.11 8.15
C TRP A 6 -18.06 23.57 8.66
N ASN A 7 -18.05 24.40 9.69
CA ASN A 7 -16.81 24.87 10.32
C ASN A 7 -16.03 23.71 10.95
N TYR A 8 -16.72 22.78 11.63
CA TYR A 8 -16.09 21.60 12.21
C TYR A 8 -15.37 20.74 11.17
N PHE A 9 -15.98 20.49 10.00
CA PHE A 9 -15.34 19.75 8.91
C PHE A 9 -14.13 20.49 8.35
N MET A 10 -14.25 21.78 8.05
CA MET A 10 -13.16 22.56 7.44
C MET A 10 -11.95 22.73 8.34
N LEU A 11 -12.16 22.82 9.65
CA LEU A 11 -11.08 22.88 10.64
C LEU A 11 -10.30 21.57 10.75
N GLN A 12 -10.89 20.43 10.41
CA GLN A 12 -10.21 19.13 10.44
C GLN A 12 -9.47 18.80 9.13
N THR A 13 -9.97 19.29 7.99
CA THR A 13 -9.38 19.06 6.66
C THR A 13 -7.86 19.26 6.60
N PRO A 14 -7.25 20.37 7.07
CA PRO A 14 -5.81 20.57 6.92
C PRO A 14 -4.99 19.52 7.69
N ARG A 15 -5.46 19.04 8.85
CA ARG A 15 -4.78 17.97 9.59
C ARG A 15 -4.87 16.63 8.89
N ILE A 16 -6.04 16.30 8.34
CA ILE A 16 -6.23 15.06 7.56
C ILE A 16 -5.33 15.06 6.33
N VAL A 17 -5.25 16.21 5.64
CA VAL A 17 -4.35 16.38 4.48
C VAL A 17 -2.89 16.19 4.88
N LEU A 18 -2.43 16.83 5.96
CA LEU A 18 -1.06 16.66 6.46
C LEU A 18 -0.76 15.21 6.86
N ALA A 19 -1.68 14.57 7.59
CA ALA A 19 -1.54 13.16 7.98
C ALA A 19 -1.48 12.24 6.76
N SER A 20 -2.31 12.50 5.73
CA SER A 20 -2.28 11.76 4.46
C SER A 20 -0.95 11.90 3.74
N TYR A 21 -0.41 13.12 3.65
CA TYR A 21 0.89 13.37 3.02
C TYR A 21 2.04 12.70 3.78
N SER A 22 2.03 12.76 5.12
CA SER A 22 3.05 12.12 5.95
C SER A 22 3.00 10.59 5.86
N ALA A 23 1.79 10.01 5.86
CA ALA A 23 1.63 8.57 5.68
C ALA A 23 2.07 8.12 4.28
N PHE A 24 1.68 8.86 3.26
CA PHE A 24 2.11 8.60 1.88
C PHE A 24 3.64 8.63 1.75
N LEU A 25 4.31 9.65 2.29
CA LEU A 25 5.78 9.74 2.26
C LEU A 25 6.45 8.59 3.03
N ALA A 26 5.91 8.20 4.19
CA ALA A 26 6.44 7.10 4.97
C ALA A 26 6.27 5.75 4.25
N ALA A 27 5.09 5.52 3.66
CA ALA A 27 4.79 4.35 2.86
C ALA A 27 5.70 4.27 1.63
N GLU A 28 5.90 5.37 0.91
CA GLU A 28 6.73 5.40 -0.31
C GLU A 28 8.22 5.19 -0.01
N LEU A 29 8.74 5.74 1.10
CA LEU A 29 10.11 5.46 1.56
C LEU A 29 10.30 3.99 1.96
N LEU A 30 9.31 3.40 2.62
CA LEU A 30 9.32 1.98 2.97
C LEU A 30 9.20 1.10 1.73
N ASP A 31 8.30 1.43 0.81
CA ASP A 31 8.13 0.69 -0.43
C ASP A 31 9.42 0.72 -1.25
N ALA A 32 10.07 1.88 -1.41
CA ALA A 32 11.34 2.00 -2.13
C ALA A 32 12.47 1.15 -1.51
N THR A 33 12.57 1.13 -0.18
CA THR A 33 13.59 0.33 0.52
C THR A 33 13.30 -1.16 0.49
N VAL A 34 12.03 -1.55 0.69
CA VAL A 34 11.57 -2.94 0.65
C VAL A 34 11.65 -3.49 -0.77
N PHE A 35 11.23 -2.75 -1.81
CA PHE A 35 11.39 -3.14 -3.20
C PHE A 35 12.85 -3.34 -3.58
N ALA A 36 13.74 -2.46 -3.14
CA ALA A 36 15.18 -2.57 -3.43
C ALA A 36 15.78 -3.85 -2.82
N GLU A 37 15.42 -4.18 -1.58
CA GLU A 37 15.91 -5.37 -0.88
C GLU A 37 15.31 -6.66 -1.45
N ILE A 38 14.00 -6.64 -1.74
CA ILE A 38 13.30 -7.79 -2.31
C ILE A 38 13.76 -8.04 -3.75
N LYS A 39 14.02 -7.01 -4.57
CA LYS A 39 14.58 -7.18 -5.92
C LYS A 39 15.91 -7.93 -5.89
N LYS A 40 16.80 -7.61 -4.93
CA LYS A 40 18.08 -8.33 -4.75
C LYS A 40 17.89 -9.79 -4.34
N ARG A 41 16.92 -10.08 -3.47
CA ARG A 41 16.66 -11.45 -2.98
C ARG A 41 15.93 -12.31 -4.01
N VAL A 42 14.95 -11.76 -4.72
CA VAL A 42 14.15 -12.49 -5.71
C VAL A 42 14.95 -12.74 -6.98
N TYR A 43 15.83 -11.83 -7.41
CA TYR A 43 16.71 -12.08 -8.57
C TYR A 43 17.61 -13.32 -8.37
N ARG A 44 18.03 -13.61 -7.13
CA ARG A 44 18.81 -14.82 -6.80
C ARG A 44 17.98 -16.10 -6.81
N PHE A 45 16.69 -16.02 -6.44
CA PHE A 45 15.80 -17.18 -6.41
C PHE A 45 15.12 -17.47 -7.77
N GLU A 46 14.84 -16.43 -8.57
CA GLU A 46 14.26 -16.54 -9.93
C GLU A 46 15.17 -17.32 -10.89
N LEU A 47 16.49 -17.28 -10.70
CA LEU A 47 17.44 -18.03 -11.53
C LEU A 47 17.39 -19.55 -11.28
N SER A 48 16.84 -20.00 -10.14
CA SER A 48 16.93 -21.39 -9.66
C SER A 48 15.69 -22.23 -9.94
N VAL A 49 14.51 -21.62 -10.15
CA VAL A 49 13.24 -22.35 -10.23
C VAL A 49 12.43 -21.77 -11.38
N GLY A 50 12.24 -22.53 -12.45
CA GLY A 50 11.60 -22.12 -13.72
C GLY A 50 10.13 -21.67 -13.66
N SER A 51 9.64 -21.17 -12.52
CA SER A 51 8.31 -20.62 -12.31
C SER A 51 8.38 -19.12 -11.97
N MET A 52 8.88 -18.32 -12.92
CA MET A 52 9.03 -16.86 -12.82
C MET A 52 7.72 -16.15 -12.43
N VAL A 53 6.58 -16.68 -12.89
CA VAL A 53 5.27 -16.05 -12.70
C VAL A 53 4.79 -16.15 -11.25
N LYS A 54 4.89 -17.33 -10.61
CA LYS A 54 4.40 -17.54 -9.24
C LYS A 54 5.21 -16.77 -8.21
N PHE A 55 6.54 -16.76 -8.35
CA PHE A 55 7.41 -16.02 -7.44
C PHE A 55 7.25 -14.51 -7.59
N ALA A 56 7.12 -14.01 -8.82
CA ALA A 56 6.93 -12.60 -9.03
C ALA A 56 5.55 -12.10 -8.54
N MET A 57 4.53 -12.95 -8.53
CA MET A 57 3.23 -12.67 -7.90
C MET A 57 3.31 -12.66 -6.38
N LEU A 58 3.92 -13.69 -5.77
CA LEU A 58 4.08 -13.75 -4.30
C LEU A 58 4.88 -12.55 -3.79
N ARG A 59 5.87 -12.12 -4.58
CA ARG A 59 6.65 -10.92 -4.33
C ARG A 59 5.80 -9.65 -4.36
N SER A 60 5.00 -9.45 -5.42
CA SER A 60 4.20 -8.23 -5.53
C SER A 60 3.14 -8.18 -4.43
N LEU A 61 2.31 -9.21 -4.31
CA LEU A 61 1.28 -9.30 -3.28
C LEU A 61 1.85 -9.17 -1.86
N GLY A 62 2.95 -9.86 -1.55
CA GLY A 62 3.55 -9.79 -0.22
C GLY A 62 4.09 -8.40 0.12
N THR A 63 4.67 -7.71 -0.88
CA THR A 63 5.18 -6.34 -0.68
C THR A 63 4.01 -5.35 -0.55
N ASP A 64 2.99 -5.49 -1.40
CA ASP A 64 1.81 -4.64 -1.42
C ASP A 64 1.05 -4.72 -0.08
N VAL A 65 0.87 -5.92 0.47
CA VAL A 65 0.22 -6.12 1.77
C VAL A 65 0.99 -5.43 2.90
N VAL A 66 2.31 -5.59 2.94
CA VAL A 66 3.16 -4.95 3.97
C VAL A 66 3.12 -3.44 3.82
N ASN A 67 3.20 -2.93 2.59
CA ASN A 67 3.15 -1.50 2.33
C ASN A 67 1.79 -0.91 2.75
N MET A 68 0.70 -1.56 2.38
CA MET A 68 -0.67 -1.15 2.77
C MET A 68 -0.87 -1.15 4.28
N PHE A 69 -0.31 -2.14 4.99
CA PHE A 69 -0.36 -2.19 6.46
C PHE A 69 0.38 -1.01 7.08
N VAL A 70 1.62 -0.74 6.64
CA VAL A 70 2.40 0.36 7.21
C VAL A 70 1.80 1.72 6.87
N ASP A 71 1.29 1.92 5.64
CA ASP A 71 0.56 3.12 5.26
C ASP A 71 -0.62 3.39 6.21
N SER A 72 -1.48 2.40 6.45
CA SER A 72 -2.57 2.54 7.42
C SER A 72 -2.09 2.77 8.85
N LEU A 73 -1.02 2.09 9.27
CA LEU A 73 -0.46 2.21 10.61
C LEU A 73 0.15 3.59 10.86
N VAL A 74 0.64 4.29 9.83
CA VAL A 74 1.13 5.67 9.95
C VAL A 74 -0.02 6.66 9.79
N PHE A 75 -0.93 6.43 8.84
CA PHE A 75 -2.05 7.32 8.52
C PHE A 75 -3.04 7.49 9.67
N PHE A 76 -3.64 6.40 10.17
CA PHE A 76 -4.73 6.50 11.13
C PHE A 76 -4.30 7.10 12.47
N PRO A 77 -3.13 6.73 13.04
CA PRO A 77 -2.61 7.41 14.22
C PRO A 77 -2.31 8.88 13.97
N LEU A 78 -1.70 9.28 12.85
CA LEU A 78 -1.42 10.70 12.59
C LEU A 78 -2.69 11.52 12.33
N ALA A 79 -3.70 10.95 11.67
CA ALA A 79 -4.94 11.64 11.33
C ALA A 79 -5.88 11.81 12.53
N PHE A 80 -5.93 10.80 13.41
CA PHE A 80 -6.93 10.69 14.48
C PHE A 80 -6.34 10.69 15.89
N ALA A 81 -5.02 10.79 16.06
CA ALA A 81 -4.43 11.00 17.38
C ALA A 81 -5.10 12.19 18.07
N PHE A 82 -5.56 11.96 19.30
CA PHE A 82 -6.25 12.92 20.17
C PHE A 82 -7.69 13.32 19.79
N LEU A 83 -8.31 12.69 18.78
CA LEU A 83 -9.75 12.91 18.49
C LEU A 83 -10.63 11.70 18.78
N LEU A 84 -10.10 10.51 18.53
CA LEU A 84 -10.80 9.26 18.72
C LEU A 84 -10.08 8.44 19.80
N PRO A 85 -10.81 7.61 20.56
CA PRO A 85 -10.23 6.57 21.40
C PRO A 85 -9.25 5.69 20.60
N TRP A 86 -8.16 5.27 21.23
CA TRP A 86 -7.16 4.41 20.58
C TRP A 86 -7.74 3.07 20.08
N GLU A 87 -8.80 2.58 20.73
CA GLU A 87 -9.53 1.38 20.31
C GLU A 87 -10.13 1.55 18.90
N ASP A 88 -10.76 2.69 18.64
CA ASP A 88 -11.36 3.01 17.34
C ASP A 88 -10.28 3.21 16.27
N VAL A 89 -9.18 3.89 16.62
CA VAL A 89 -8.04 4.11 15.71
C VAL A 89 -7.43 2.77 15.27
N TRP A 90 -7.26 1.83 16.20
CA TRP A 90 -6.74 0.50 15.87
C TRP A 90 -7.72 -0.30 15.01
N GLY A 91 -9.03 -0.18 15.28
CA GLY A 91 -10.07 -0.71 14.42
C GLY A 91 -9.96 -0.17 12.99
N MET A 92 -9.80 1.14 12.83
CA MET A 92 -9.62 1.78 11.53
C MET A 92 -8.37 1.29 10.79
N VAL A 93 -7.25 1.09 11.49
CA VAL A 93 -6.04 0.47 10.91
C VAL A 93 -6.37 -0.89 10.33
N TRP A 94 -6.96 -1.79 11.14
CA TRP A 94 -7.25 -3.16 10.68
C TRP A 94 -8.26 -3.22 9.54
N TYR A 95 -9.39 -2.51 9.66
CA TYR A 95 -10.40 -2.47 8.61
C TYR A 95 -9.87 -1.79 7.35
N GLY A 96 -9.06 -0.73 7.51
CA GLY A 96 -8.41 -0.02 6.42
C GLY A 96 -7.39 -0.89 5.68
N THR A 97 -6.51 -1.59 6.40
CA THR A 97 -5.60 -2.55 5.79
C THR A 97 -6.37 -3.67 5.10
N TYR A 98 -7.38 -4.25 5.76
CA TYR A 98 -8.16 -5.35 5.21
C TYR A 98 -8.85 -4.97 3.90
N ALA A 99 -9.50 -3.81 3.85
CA ALA A 99 -10.15 -3.31 2.64
C ALA A 99 -9.13 -3.10 1.50
N LYS A 100 -7.98 -2.51 1.80
CA LYS A 100 -6.89 -2.29 0.83
C LYS A 100 -6.33 -3.61 0.30
N VAL A 101 -6.07 -4.58 1.17
CA VAL A 101 -5.57 -5.91 0.81
C VAL A 101 -6.58 -6.70 -0.02
N LEU A 102 -7.87 -6.61 0.32
CA LEU A 102 -8.94 -7.23 -0.45
C LEU A 102 -8.96 -6.68 -1.88
N LEU A 103 -8.91 -5.35 -2.04
CA LEU A 103 -8.84 -4.71 -3.35
C LEU A 103 -7.58 -5.13 -4.12
N ALA A 104 -6.40 -5.13 -3.49
CA ALA A 104 -5.16 -5.58 -4.12
C ALA A 104 -5.24 -7.04 -4.60
N THR A 105 -5.87 -7.90 -3.82
CA THR A 105 -6.08 -9.31 -4.18
C THR A 105 -7.01 -9.45 -5.39
N LEU A 106 -8.07 -8.63 -5.45
CA LEU A 106 -8.99 -8.59 -6.59
C LEU A 106 -8.35 -8.03 -7.87
N ASP A 107 -7.42 -7.09 -7.74
CA ASP A 107 -6.68 -6.50 -8.87
C ASP A 107 -5.54 -7.41 -9.37
N THR A 108 -5.01 -8.30 -8.52
CA THR A 108 -3.90 -9.19 -8.87
C THR A 108 -4.18 -10.05 -10.12
N PRO A 109 -5.36 -10.69 -10.29
CA PRO A 109 -5.73 -11.39 -11.54
C PRO A 109 -5.57 -10.54 -12.80
N TRP A 110 -5.97 -9.26 -12.75
CA TRP A 110 -5.84 -8.34 -13.88
C TRP A 110 -4.37 -8.04 -14.19
N PHE A 111 -3.56 -7.86 -13.14
CA PHE A 111 -2.12 -7.65 -13.28
C PHE A 111 -1.42 -8.85 -13.94
N ILE A 112 -1.83 -10.08 -13.62
CA ILE A 112 -1.32 -11.30 -14.27
C ILE A 112 -1.73 -11.34 -15.73
N ALA A 113 -3.01 -11.06 -16.03
CA ALA A 113 -3.51 -11.05 -17.41
C ALA A 113 -2.71 -10.06 -18.27
N PHE A 114 -2.44 -8.86 -17.75
CA PHE A 114 -1.63 -7.85 -18.42
C PHE A 114 -0.18 -8.31 -18.64
N ARG A 115 0.41 -8.98 -17.65
CA ARG A 115 1.79 -9.48 -17.74
C ARG A 115 1.92 -10.67 -18.69
N LEU A 116 0.89 -11.50 -18.82
CA LEU A 116 0.83 -12.56 -19.83
C LEU A 116 0.72 -11.98 -21.24
N LEU A 117 -0.09 -10.94 -21.43
CA LEU A 117 -0.27 -10.26 -22.72
C LEU A 117 1.02 -9.58 -23.20
N THR A 118 1.82 -9.02 -22.28
CA THR A 118 3.04 -8.26 -22.59
C THR A 118 4.32 -9.10 -22.60
N LYS A 119 4.21 -10.41 -22.40
CA LYS A 119 5.38 -11.31 -22.28
C LYS A 119 6.23 -11.39 -23.56
N ASP A 120 5.64 -11.17 -24.72
CA ASP A 120 6.33 -11.20 -26.03
C ASP A 120 6.91 -9.85 -26.46
N VAL A 121 6.76 -8.79 -25.66
CA VAL A 121 7.40 -7.50 -25.95
C VAL A 121 8.87 -7.58 -25.59
N ARG A 122 9.71 -7.74 -26.62
CA ARG A 122 11.17 -7.74 -26.54
C ARG A 122 11.63 -6.48 -25.79
N ARG A 123 12.10 -6.64 -24.56
CA ARG A 123 12.69 -5.53 -23.79
C ARG A 123 14.06 -5.25 -24.38
N VAL A 124 14.16 -4.19 -25.16
CA VAL A 124 15.46 -3.61 -25.54
C VAL A 124 16.05 -3.06 -24.24
N ILE A 125 17.12 -3.71 -23.78
CA ILE A 125 17.91 -3.24 -22.66
C ILE A 125 18.97 -2.36 -23.31
N ASP A 126 18.76 -1.04 -23.25
CA ASP A 126 19.82 -0.06 -23.49
C ASP A 126 20.67 0.13 -22.23
#